data_AF-A0A932PDA5-F1
#
_entry.id   AF-A0A932PDA5-F1
#
_cell.length_a   1.000
_cell.length_b   1.000
_cell.length_c   1.000
_cell.angle_alpha   90.00
_cell.angle_beta   90.00
_cell.angle_gamma   90.00
#
_symmetry.space_group_name_H-M   'P 1'
#
loop_
_entity.id
_entity.type
_entity.pdbx_description
1 polymer ?
#
loop_
_entity_poly.entity_id
_entity_poly.type
_entity_poly.pdbx_seq_one_letter_code
_entity_poly.pdbx_strand_id
1 'polypeptide(L)'
;MRKCCLTVGVALLLAQSLLCQLFAVEEQFQPATRLRRPVAMALSHDGHWLYTANRRSGTVSVIDTRTRAVIAEPRIGRQLSDIEPTPDGRFVLVLDEAANQLIVLSPADITQSAIRNPQSAINLTISPAPVSLSVTSDGRACFVASLWSRRLTKIDLTPLYADGSPRLPQIVTVLDLTFAPREQLLVDDERKLIVADSFGGKLAVVDTAACSLATIHDLPAHNIRGLALTPDRKTLLVSQQLLNSLAETTHNDVHWGILMSNILRWLPLENVLAPGGEILRDSHVHSPGDSSSPGGDPAQVAMTSGGTVVWALAGVGEVALGLEYDFGLRRVPVGQRPTAVVLSPDEQTAYVADTFGDAVAVVDVERDEASPISLGPQPELTQAERGELLFYDARLSLDGWFSCHGCHTDGHTCGLLADTQGDGTFGAAKRVPSLLGTSQTAPWAWNGSEDWLEGQIQKSVGVTMQGGELTPQQVRAISHYLHTLDPPPSLPALRGTADADAIARGRQVFHRQGCTDCHIEPAYTSADAYDVGLEDKLGQREFNPPSLRGVSQGGPYFHDGRDATLEEVFARHQHQLEAPLSENDLRDLLNFLRSL
;
A
#
# COMPACT_ATOMS: atom_id res chain seq x y z
N MET A 1 71.01 -8.46 -2.16
CA MET A 1 69.80 -8.58 -3.03
C MET A 1 68.94 -9.82 -2.72
N ARG A 2 68.76 -10.23 -1.45
CA ARG A 2 67.89 -11.37 -1.07
C ARG A 2 66.81 -11.06 -0.02
N LYS A 3 66.70 -9.80 0.42
CA LYS A 3 65.69 -9.36 1.41
C LYS A 3 64.53 -8.53 0.82
N CYS A 4 64.60 -8.07 -0.44
CA CYS A 4 63.49 -7.36 -1.09
C CYS A 4 62.49 -8.27 -1.83
N CYS A 5 62.83 -9.52 -2.15
CA CYS A 5 61.91 -10.40 -2.90
C CYS A 5 60.83 -11.03 -2.00
N LEU A 6 61.05 -11.18 -0.70
CA LEU A 6 60.08 -11.82 0.21
C LEU A 6 58.89 -10.89 0.54
N THR A 7 59.14 -9.60 0.69
CA THR A 7 58.11 -8.60 1.03
C THR A 7 57.17 -8.30 -0.13
N VAL A 8 57.66 -8.34 -1.37
CA VAL A 8 56.83 -8.16 -2.58
C VAL A 8 55.97 -9.40 -2.86
N GLY A 9 56.49 -10.60 -2.60
CA GLY A 9 55.74 -11.85 -2.76
C GLY A 9 54.56 -11.97 -1.78
N VAL A 10 54.76 -11.56 -0.52
CA VAL A 10 53.68 -11.57 0.50
C VAL A 10 52.63 -10.49 0.23
N ALA A 11 53.03 -9.31 -0.26
CA ALA A 11 52.08 -8.27 -0.66
C ALA A 11 51.24 -8.65 -1.90
N LEU A 12 51.82 -9.34 -2.89
CA LEU A 12 51.08 -9.86 -4.04
C LEU A 12 50.14 -11.02 -3.67
N LEU A 13 50.54 -11.89 -2.75
CA LEU A 13 49.70 -12.99 -2.25
C LEU A 13 48.53 -12.48 -1.39
N LEU A 14 48.75 -11.46 -0.57
CA LEU A 14 47.68 -10.80 0.19
C LEU A 14 46.72 -10.05 -0.74
N ALA A 15 47.23 -9.32 -1.73
CA ALA A 15 46.40 -8.64 -2.74
C ALA A 15 45.61 -9.64 -3.60
N GLN A 16 46.22 -10.76 -4.03
CA GLN A 16 45.51 -11.84 -4.72
C GLN A 16 44.48 -12.52 -3.83
N SER A 17 44.74 -12.70 -2.53
CA SER A 17 43.75 -13.27 -1.60
C SER A 17 42.57 -12.33 -1.34
N LEU A 18 42.81 -11.01 -1.28
CA LEU A 18 41.76 -10.00 -1.14
C LEU A 18 40.92 -9.90 -2.42
N LEU A 19 41.58 -9.92 -3.59
CA LEU A 19 40.89 -9.97 -4.90
C LEU A 19 40.11 -11.28 -5.07
N CYS A 20 40.66 -12.44 -4.67
CA CYS A 20 39.93 -13.72 -4.70
C CYS A 20 38.72 -13.73 -3.75
N GLN A 21 38.82 -13.08 -2.59
CA GLN A 21 37.68 -12.91 -1.67
C GLN A 21 36.64 -11.92 -2.21
N LEU A 22 37.05 -10.85 -2.89
CA LEU A 22 36.14 -9.92 -3.57
C LEU A 22 35.40 -10.59 -4.74
N PHE A 23 36.09 -11.40 -5.56
CA PHE A 23 35.46 -12.18 -6.64
C PHE A 23 34.57 -13.33 -6.11
N ALA A 24 34.89 -13.92 -4.96
CA ALA A 24 34.09 -14.99 -4.37
C ALA A 24 32.75 -14.51 -3.78
N VAL A 25 32.64 -13.24 -3.39
CA VAL A 25 31.36 -12.64 -2.94
C VAL A 25 30.47 -12.30 -4.14
N GLU A 26 31.06 -11.84 -5.25
CA GLU A 26 30.31 -11.59 -6.51
C GLU A 26 29.79 -12.88 -7.16
N GLU A 27 30.50 -14.02 -7.04
CA GLU A 27 30.04 -15.32 -7.57
C GLU A 27 28.94 -15.99 -6.73
N GLN A 28 28.67 -15.55 -5.50
CA GLN A 28 27.72 -16.21 -4.61
C GLN A 28 26.25 -15.85 -4.85
N PHE A 29 25.97 -14.73 -5.51
CA PHE A 29 24.59 -14.28 -5.77
C PHE A 29 24.30 -14.37 -7.26
N GLN A 30 23.37 -15.25 -7.65
CA GLN A 30 22.86 -15.20 -9.02
C GLN A 30 22.20 -13.84 -9.26
N PRO A 31 22.46 -13.17 -10.40
CA PRO A 31 21.81 -11.91 -10.71
C PRO A 31 20.29 -12.10 -10.65
N ALA A 32 19.60 -11.16 -10.00
CA ALA A 32 18.16 -11.23 -9.87
C ALA A 32 17.52 -11.26 -11.26
N THR A 33 16.72 -12.29 -11.51
CA THR A 33 16.02 -12.46 -12.81
C THR A 33 14.77 -11.60 -12.91
N ARG A 34 14.39 -10.93 -11.81
CA ARG A 34 13.22 -10.05 -11.67
C ARG A 34 13.58 -8.96 -10.67
N LEU A 35 12.95 -7.78 -10.79
CA LEU A 35 13.12 -6.71 -9.80
C LEU A 35 12.77 -7.25 -8.41
N ARG A 36 13.56 -6.91 -7.39
CA ARG A 36 13.31 -7.35 -6.01
C ARG A 36 12.11 -6.64 -5.41
N ARG A 37 12.11 -5.32 -5.52
CA ARG A 37 11.09 -4.43 -4.95
C ARG A 37 11.00 -4.54 -3.41
N PRO A 38 11.98 -3.99 -2.67
CA PRO A 38 11.92 -3.98 -1.20
C PRO A 38 10.73 -3.15 -0.73
N VAL A 39 9.91 -3.67 0.19
CA VAL A 39 8.68 -3.00 0.67
C VAL A 39 8.53 -2.96 2.18
N ALA A 40 9.21 -3.85 2.90
CA ALA A 40 9.18 -3.91 4.36
C ALA A 40 10.57 -4.33 4.87
N MET A 41 10.92 -3.85 6.06
CA MET A 41 12.22 -4.11 6.67
C MET A 41 12.08 -4.26 8.17
N ALA A 42 12.99 -5.02 8.77
CA ALA A 42 13.11 -5.12 10.20
C ALA A 42 14.54 -5.43 10.63
N LEU A 43 14.95 -4.90 11.78
CA LEU A 43 16.25 -5.19 12.38
C LEU A 43 16.16 -6.40 13.30
N SER A 44 17.24 -7.18 13.36
CA SER A 44 17.47 -8.10 14.48
C SER A 44 17.55 -7.32 15.79
N HIS A 45 17.27 -7.99 16.91
CA HIS A 45 17.25 -7.36 18.24
C HIS A 45 18.55 -6.63 18.60
N ASP A 46 19.70 -7.14 18.15
CA ASP A 46 21.03 -6.55 18.35
C ASP A 46 21.39 -5.48 17.30
N GLY A 47 20.52 -5.22 16.34
CA GLY A 47 20.74 -4.29 15.21
C GLY A 47 21.81 -4.75 14.22
N HIS A 48 22.34 -5.97 14.34
CA HIS A 48 23.42 -6.45 13.47
C HIS A 48 22.93 -6.79 12.06
N TRP A 49 21.71 -7.31 11.95
CA TRP A 49 21.09 -7.72 10.69
C TRP A 49 19.90 -6.84 10.38
N LEU A 50 19.84 -6.34 9.14
CA LEU A 50 18.64 -5.78 8.55
C LEU A 50 18.05 -6.80 7.58
N TYR A 51 16.83 -7.25 7.87
CA TYR A 51 16.04 -8.10 6.99
C TYR A 51 15.17 -7.22 6.10
N THR A 52 15.25 -7.41 4.78
CA THR A 52 14.46 -6.65 3.80
C THR A 52 13.61 -7.60 2.99
N ALA A 53 12.29 -7.49 3.12
CA ALA A 53 11.33 -8.28 2.35
C ALA A 53 11.17 -7.72 0.94
N ASN A 54 11.50 -8.55 -0.06
CA ASN A 54 11.42 -8.20 -1.47
C ASN A 54 10.14 -8.74 -2.09
N ARG A 55 9.20 -7.83 -2.39
CA ARG A 55 7.83 -8.17 -2.81
C ARG A 55 7.80 -8.95 -4.10
N ARG A 56 8.53 -8.53 -5.13
CA ARG A 56 8.39 -9.11 -6.47
C ARG A 56 9.29 -10.33 -6.67
N SER A 57 10.46 -10.36 -6.05
CA SER A 57 11.33 -11.53 -6.11
C SER A 57 10.89 -12.63 -5.14
N GLY A 58 10.11 -12.37 -4.09
CA GLY A 58 9.75 -13.38 -3.09
C GLY A 58 10.91 -13.78 -2.17
N THR A 59 11.94 -12.93 -2.09
CA THR A 59 13.18 -13.16 -1.34
C THR A 59 13.28 -12.25 -0.12
N VAL A 60 14.14 -12.60 0.83
CA VAL A 60 14.54 -11.70 1.92
C VAL A 60 16.01 -11.37 1.76
N SER A 61 16.37 -10.11 1.55
CA SER A 61 17.77 -9.69 1.60
C SER A 61 18.20 -9.52 3.06
N VAL A 62 19.31 -10.14 3.43
CA VAL A 62 19.90 -10.02 4.78
C VAL A 62 21.15 -9.17 4.69
N ILE A 63 21.16 -8.05 5.38
CA ILE A 63 22.22 -7.04 5.31
C ILE A 63 22.94 -6.96 6.65
N ASP A 64 24.27 -7.05 6.65
CA ASP A 64 25.09 -6.68 7.80
C ASP A 64 25.13 -5.15 7.90
N THR A 65 24.56 -4.59 8.98
CA THR A 65 24.43 -3.13 9.16
C THR A 65 25.78 -2.42 9.32
N ARG A 66 26.81 -3.12 9.80
CA ARG A 66 28.15 -2.57 10.03
C ARG A 66 28.96 -2.54 8.75
N THR A 67 28.92 -3.61 7.96
CA THR A 67 29.67 -3.70 6.69
C THR A 67 28.87 -3.17 5.51
N ARG A 68 27.57 -2.94 5.68
CA ARG A 68 26.62 -2.50 4.65
C ARG A 68 26.61 -3.43 3.43
N ALA A 69 26.77 -4.72 3.68
CA ALA A 69 26.83 -5.75 2.65
C ALA A 69 25.66 -6.73 2.78
N VAL A 70 25.11 -7.15 1.65
CA VAL A 70 24.15 -8.26 1.60
C VAL A 70 24.91 -9.57 1.80
N ILE A 71 24.52 -10.34 2.81
CA ILE A 71 25.16 -11.62 3.17
C ILE A 71 24.35 -12.85 2.76
N ALA A 72 23.04 -12.69 2.54
CA ALA A 72 22.15 -13.77 2.11
C ALA A 72 20.91 -13.20 1.40
N GLU A 73 20.34 -13.98 0.48
CA GLU A 73 19.08 -13.64 -0.20
C GLU A 73 18.22 -14.91 -0.48
N PRO A 74 17.73 -15.62 0.55
CA PRO A 74 16.88 -16.78 0.34
C PRO A 74 15.54 -16.40 -0.30
N ARG A 75 15.09 -17.23 -1.24
CA ARG A 75 13.69 -17.24 -1.72
C ARG A 75 12.84 -18.05 -0.75
N ILE A 76 11.87 -17.38 -0.12
CA ILE A 76 11.00 -17.99 0.89
C ILE A 76 9.52 -17.97 0.50
N GLY A 77 9.12 -17.09 -0.42
CA GLY A 77 7.72 -16.96 -0.83
C GLY A 77 7.57 -16.55 -2.30
N ARG A 78 6.33 -16.18 -2.64
CA ARG A 78 5.91 -15.71 -3.97
C ARG A 78 5.86 -14.20 -4.04
N GLN A 79 5.16 -13.57 -3.09
CA GLN A 79 5.04 -12.12 -3.01
C GLN A 79 5.04 -11.63 -1.56
N LEU A 80 6.20 -11.19 -1.06
CA LEU A 80 6.31 -10.79 0.34
C LEU A 80 5.70 -9.41 0.58
N SER A 81 4.98 -9.23 1.68
CA SER A 81 4.33 -7.95 2.01
C SER A 81 4.84 -7.32 3.30
N ASP A 82 5.21 -8.12 4.31
CA ASP A 82 5.72 -7.62 5.58
C ASP A 82 6.68 -8.61 6.26
N ILE A 83 7.49 -8.13 7.19
CA ILE A 83 8.50 -8.90 7.95
C ILE A 83 8.70 -8.34 9.36
N GLU A 84 8.63 -9.19 10.37
CA GLU A 84 8.82 -8.79 11.78
C GLU A 84 9.49 -9.91 12.61
N PRO A 85 10.64 -9.65 13.26
CA PRO A 85 11.24 -10.56 14.23
C PRO A 85 10.42 -10.66 15.52
N THR A 86 10.45 -11.82 16.18
CA THR A 86 9.93 -11.92 17.55
C THR A 86 10.82 -11.13 18.51
N PRO A 87 10.27 -10.55 19.60
CA PRO A 87 11.04 -9.72 20.55
C PRO A 87 12.25 -10.42 21.17
N ASP A 88 12.18 -11.74 21.32
CA ASP A 88 13.28 -12.58 21.83
C ASP A 88 14.33 -12.96 20.77
N GLY A 89 14.14 -12.53 19.52
CA GLY A 89 15.02 -12.81 18.39
C GLY A 89 15.07 -14.27 17.95
N ARG A 90 14.17 -15.14 18.43
CA ARG A 90 14.20 -16.57 18.08
C ARG A 90 13.61 -16.87 16.71
N PHE A 91 12.68 -16.04 16.25
CA PHE A 91 11.99 -16.24 14.98
C PHE A 91 11.88 -14.92 14.20
N VAL A 92 11.69 -15.05 12.90
CA VAL A 92 11.32 -13.99 11.97
C VAL A 92 10.06 -14.42 11.25
N LEU A 93 9.03 -13.60 11.36
CA LEU A 93 7.72 -13.81 10.74
C LEU A 93 7.67 -13.01 9.44
N VAL A 94 7.19 -13.63 8.37
CA VAL A 94 7.08 -13.00 7.05
C VAL A 94 5.72 -13.29 6.44
N LEU A 95 5.09 -12.28 5.84
CA LEU A 95 3.83 -12.45 5.12
C LEU A 95 4.08 -12.70 3.62
N ASP A 96 3.44 -13.72 3.07
CA ASP A 96 3.32 -13.95 1.63
C ASP A 96 1.89 -13.65 1.17
N GLU A 97 1.73 -12.49 0.55
CA GLU A 97 0.46 -11.95 0.06
C GLU A 97 -0.19 -12.88 -0.96
N ALA A 98 0.59 -13.40 -1.92
CA ALA A 98 0.08 -14.22 -3.02
C ALA A 98 -0.22 -15.66 -2.60
N ALA A 99 0.44 -16.16 -1.55
CA ALA A 99 0.16 -17.48 -0.98
C ALA A 99 -0.88 -17.45 0.15
N ASN A 100 -1.24 -16.26 0.66
CA ASN A 100 -2.07 -16.08 1.85
C ASN A 100 -1.48 -16.79 3.07
N GLN A 101 -0.18 -16.60 3.32
CA GLN A 101 0.57 -17.32 4.35
C GLN A 101 1.32 -16.39 5.29
N LEU A 102 1.34 -16.79 6.57
CA LEU A 102 2.36 -16.40 7.53
C LEU A 102 3.46 -17.47 7.51
N ILE A 103 4.68 -17.06 7.21
CA ILE A 103 5.88 -17.89 7.17
C ILE A 103 6.71 -17.58 8.42
N VAL A 104 7.08 -18.60 9.19
CA VAL A 104 7.93 -18.47 10.38
C VAL A 104 9.25 -19.19 10.15
N LEU A 105 10.35 -18.47 10.40
CA LEU A 105 11.73 -18.91 10.16
C LEU A 105 12.60 -18.59 11.36
N SER A 106 13.68 -19.34 11.57
CA SER A 106 14.73 -18.90 12.50
C SER A 106 15.69 -17.92 11.82
N PRO A 107 16.35 -17.01 12.56
CA PRO A 107 17.41 -16.16 11.99
C PRO A 107 18.52 -16.97 11.30
N ALA A 108 18.86 -18.15 11.85
CA ALA A 108 19.85 -19.05 11.26
C ALA A 108 19.40 -19.58 9.90
N ASP A 109 18.12 -19.95 9.74
CA ASP A 109 17.57 -20.41 8.46
C ASP A 109 17.66 -19.31 7.39
N ILE A 110 17.40 -18.05 7.75
CA ILE A 110 17.45 -16.92 6.80
C ILE A 110 18.90 -16.55 6.44
N THR A 111 19.79 -16.51 7.43
CA THR A 111 21.20 -16.07 7.26
C THR A 111 22.09 -17.13 6.60
N GLN A 112 21.84 -18.42 6.81
CA GLN A 112 22.68 -19.51 6.29
C GLN A 112 22.19 -20.06 4.94
N SER A 113 20.95 -19.74 4.54
CA SER A 113 20.39 -20.18 3.26
C SER A 113 20.90 -19.29 2.13
N ALA A 114 22.09 -19.60 1.59
CA ALA A 114 22.64 -18.84 0.48
C ALA A 114 21.68 -18.80 -0.74
N ILE A 115 20.96 -19.89 -1.07
CA ILE A 115 20.15 -19.98 -2.32
C ILE A 115 18.87 -20.88 -2.23
N ARG A 116 18.62 -21.66 -1.17
CA ARG A 116 17.49 -22.64 -1.15
C ARG A 116 16.38 -22.28 -0.16
N ASN A 117 15.16 -22.69 -0.50
CA ASN A 117 13.98 -22.55 0.36
C ASN A 117 14.27 -23.22 1.73
N PRO A 118 14.19 -22.49 2.85
CA PRO A 118 14.51 -23.03 4.16
C PRO A 118 13.63 -24.26 4.48
N GLN A 119 14.27 -25.41 4.68
CA GLN A 119 13.56 -26.69 4.92
C GLN A 119 12.76 -26.70 6.23
N SER A 120 13.07 -25.77 7.14
CA SER A 120 12.48 -25.65 8.47
C SER A 120 11.32 -24.64 8.54
N ALA A 121 10.92 -24.03 7.42
CA ALA A 121 9.88 -23.00 7.41
C ALA A 121 8.53 -23.54 7.89
N ILE A 122 7.90 -22.84 8.83
CA ILE A 122 6.54 -23.14 9.27
C ILE A 122 5.58 -22.20 8.53
N ASN A 123 4.69 -22.77 7.73
CA ASN A 123 3.73 -22.01 6.93
C ASN A 123 2.31 -22.18 7.51
N LEU A 124 1.70 -21.07 7.93
CA LEU A 124 0.31 -21.01 8.37
C LEU A 124 -0.52 -20.28 7.30
N THR A 125 -1.52 -20.94 6.73
CA THR A 125 -2.50 -20.29 5.85
C THR A 125 -3.42 -19.39 6.66
N ILE A 126 -3.60 -18.15 6.20
CA ILE A 126 -4.35 -17.08 6.87
C ILE A 126 -5.32 -16.40 5.90
N SER A 127 -6.02 -15.36 6.37
CA SER A 127 -6.99 -14.61 5.58
C SER A 127 -6.38 -14.03 4.29
N PRO A 128 -7.10 -14.05 3.15
CA PRO A 128 -6.51 -13.66 1.87
C PRO A 128 -5.99 -12.23 1.78
N ALA A 129 -4.88 -12.06 1.04
CA ALA A 129 -4.12 -10.82 0.85
C ALA A 129 -3.59 -10.19 2.15
N PRO A 130 -2.77 -10.91 2.94
CA PRO A 130 -2.12 -10.36 4.13
C PRO A 130 -1.10 -9.27 3.75
N VAL A 131 -1.17 -8.11 4.40
CA VAL A 131 -0.39 -6.92 4.04
C VAL A 131 0.37 -6.27 5.20
N SER A 132 0.00 -6.53 6.45
CA SER A 132 0.74 -6.04 7.61
C SER A 132 0.70 -7.04 8.76
N LEU A 133 1.79 -7.10 9.51
CA LEU A 133 2.02 -7.88 10.71
C LEU A 133 2.26 -6.95 11.90
N SER A 134 1.83 -7.37 13.10
CA SER A 134 2.21 -6.73 14.36
C SER A 134 2.35 -7.80 15.45
N VAL A 135 3.55 -7.95 15.99
CA VAL A 135 3.87 -8.93 17.05
C VAL A 135 3.80 -8.26 18.42
N THR A 136 3.20 -8.95 19.41
CA THR A 136 3.17 -8.44 20.79
C THR A 136 4.55 -8.47 21.42
N SER A 137 4.82 -7.54 22.34
CA SER A 137 6.11 -7.40 23.04
C SER A 137 6.54 -8.63 23.83
N ASP A 138 5.59 -9.48 24.25
CA ASP A 138 5.85 -10.76 24.91
C ASP A 138 6.15 -11.91 23.93
N GLY A 139 6.01 -11.68 22.62
CA GLY A 139 6.21 -12.65 21.55
C GLY A 139 5.16 -13.75 21.47
N ARG A 140 4.07 -13.67 22.24
CA ARG A 140 3.08 -14.75 22.34
C ARG A 140 1.92 -14.63 21.37
N ALA A 141 1.69 -13.47 20.77
CA ALA A 141 0.66 -13.30 19.77
C ALA A 141 1.11 -12.37 18.64
N CYS A 142 0.43 -12.46 17.51
CA CYS A 142 0.51 -11.44 16.48
C CYS A 142 -0.85 -11.18 15.81
N PHE A 143 -0.92 -10.05 15.13
CA PHE A 143 -2.08 -9.60 14.36
C PHE A 143 -1.71 -9.44 12.90
N VAL A 144 -2.54 -9.97 12.01
CA VAL A 144 -2.34 -9.85 10.56
C VAL A 144 -3.53 -9.14 9.91
N ALA A 145 -3.26 -8.01 9.29
CA ALA A 145 -4.21 -7.29 8.47
C ALA A 145 -4.24 -7.88 7.05
N SER A 146 -5.44 -8.21 6.57
CA SER A 146 -5.69 -8.80 5.26
C SER A 146 -6.59 -7.88 4.43
N LEU A 147 -6.00 -7.31 3.39
CA LEU A 147 -6.52 -6.18 2.61
C LEU A 147 -7.88 -6.49 1.98
N TRP A 148 -7.89 -7.39 1.00
CA TRP A 148 -9.06 -7.62 0.14
C TRP A 148 -10.17 -8.41 0.84
N SER A 149 -9.82 -9.26 1.81
CA SER A 149 -10.79 -9.98 2.63
C SER A 149 -11.37 -9.11 3.74
N ARG A 150 -10.81 -7.91 3.96
CA ARG A 150 -11.20 -6.94 4.99
C ARG A 150 -11.22 -7.60 6.37
N ARG A 151 -10.11 -8.24 6.74
CA ARG A 151 -10.01 -9.07 7.94
C ARG A 151 -8.78 -8.73 8.76
N LEU A 152 -8.92 -8.79 10.08
CA LEU A 152 -7.82 -8.82 11.02
C LEU A 152 -7.76 -10.21 11.66
N THR A 153 -6.62 -10.88 11.60
CA THR A 153 -6.43 -12.23 12.14
C THR A 153 -5.52 -12.19 13.36
N LYS A 154 -6.00 -12.61 14.53
CA LYS A 154 -5.18 -12.82 15.73
C LYS A 154 -4.64 -14.25 15.75
N ILE A 155 -3.33 -14.38 15.98
CA ILE A 155 -2.62 -15.66 15.96
C ILE A 155 -1.88 -15.83 17.28
N ASP A 156 -1.98 -17.02 17.89
CA ASP A 156 -1.18 -17.45 19.03
C ASP A 156 0.14 -18.05 18.55
N LEU A 157 1.24 -17.45 19.01
CA LEU A 157 2.61 -17.82 18.71
C LEU A 157 3.23 -18.72 19.78
N THR A 158 2.58 -18.93 20.93
CA THR A 158 3.04 -19.82 22.00
C THR A 158 3.48 -21.21 21.50
N PRO A 159 2.80 -21.84 20.52
CA PRO A 159 3.24 -23.13 19.97
C PRO A 159 4.66 -23.14 19.38
N LEU A 160 5.19 -22.00 18.93
CA LEU A 160 6.57 -21.88 18.44
C LEU A 160 7.61 -22.18 19.53
N TYR A 161 7.21 -22.03 20.79
CA TYR A 161 8.07 -22.17 21.96
C TYR A 161 7.94 -23.51 22.68
N ALA A 162 7.22 -24.47 22.09
CA ALA A 162 7.04 -25.80 22.68
C ALA A 162 8.38 -26.53 22.90
N ASP A 163 8.47 -27.29 23.99
CA ASP A 163 9.65 -28.08 24.34
C ASP A 163 9.99 -29.10 23.22
N GLY A 164 11.26 -29.13 22.82
CA GLY A 164 11.81 -30.07 21.84
C GLY A 164 11.82 -29.56 20.39
N SER A 165 10.74 -28.91 19.90
CA SER A 165 10.70 -28.30 18.56
C SER A 165 9.56 -27.28 18.39
N PRO A 166 9.76 -26.21 17.58
CA PRO A 166 8.69 -25.26 17.27
C PRO A 166 7.51 -25.93 16.57
N ARG A 167 6.28 -25.57 16.97
CA ARG A 167 5.04 -26.09 16.38
C ARG A 167 4.27 -24.99 15.65
N LEU A 168 3.31 -25.40 14.81
CA LEU A 168 2.48 -24.49 14.03
C LEU A 168 1.72 -23.50 14.93
N PRO A 169 1.83 -22.17 14.68
CA PRO A 169 1.00 -21.16 15.30
C PRO A 169 -0.50 -21.41 15.05
N GLN A 170 -1.36 -20.86 15.90
CA GLN A 170 -2.80 -21.11 15.82
C GLN A 170 -3.59 -19.82 15.62
N ILE A 171 -4.51 -19.82 14.65
CA ILE A 171 -5.47 -18.72 14.50
C ILE A 171 -6.43 -18.76 15.69
N VAL A 172 -6.47 -17.68 16.47
CA VAL A 172 -7.33 -17.52 17.64
C VAL A 172 -8.67 -16.91 17.24
N THR A 173 -8.64 -15.86 16.43
CA THR A 173 -9.84 -15.11 16.03
C THR A 173 -9.62 -14.41 14.71
N VAL A 174 -10.68 -14.32 13.90
CA VAL A 174 -10.73 -13.53 12.67
C VAL A 174 -11.84 -12.49 12.84
N LEU A 175 -11.47 -11.22 12.79
CA LEU A 175 -12.37 -10.08 12.87
C LEU A 175 -12.61 -9.51 11.47
N ASP A 176 -13.87 -9.48 11.05
CA ASP A 176 -14.29 -8.80 9.82
C ASP A 176 -14.36 -7.29 10.06
N LEU A 177 -13.71 -6.51 9.20
CA LEU A 177 -13.76 -5.05 9.16
C LEU A 177 -14.70 -4.57 8.04
N THR A 178 -15.17 -3.33 8.15
CA THR A 178 -16.02 -2.70 7.12
C THR A 178 -15.21 -2.10 5.97
N PHE A 179 -13.91 -1.93 6.15
CA PHE A 179 -12.95 -1.37 5.18
C PHE A 179 -11.75 -2.31 4.97
N ALA A 180 -10.92 -2.02 3.97
CA ALA A 180 -9.72 -2.79 3.66
C ALA A 180 -8.54 -2.33 4.55
N PRO A 181 -8.03 -3.15 5.49
CA PRO A 181 -7.00 -2.72 6.41
C PRO A 181 -5.61 -2.73 5.77
N ARG A 182 -4.70 -1.87 6.25
CA ARG A 182 -3.27 -1.90 5.92
C ARG A 182 -2.40 -1.70 7.16
N GLU A 183 -2.17 -0.45 7.53
CA GLU A 183 -1.26 -0.11 8.63
C GLU A 183 -1.91 -0.45 9.96
N GLN A 184 -1.10 -0.92 10.90
CA GLN A 184 -1.57 -1.21 12.25
C GLN A 184 -0.52 -0.85 13.30
N LEU A 185 -0.96 -0.53 14.52
CA LEU A 185 -0.06 -0.14 15.60
C LEU A 185 -0.61 -0.55 16.96
N LEU A 186 0.17 -1.31 17.73
CA LEU A 186 -0.14 -1.67 19.12
C LEU A 186 0.08 -0.45 20.04
N VAL A 187 -0.94 -0.13 20.82
CA VAL A 187 -1.00 1.06 21.68
C VAL A 187 -1.63 0.72 23.04
N ASP A 188 -1.61 1.67 23.98
CA ASP A 188 -2.18 1.50 25.33
C ASP A 188 -1.67 0.22 26.03
N ASP A 189 -0.34 0.10 26.15
CA ASP A 189 0.33 -1.09 26.68
C ASP A 189 -0.14 -2.39 25.99
N GLU A 190 -0.32 -2.33 24.67
CA GLU A 190 -0.76 -3.41 23.80
C GLU A 190 -2.17 -3.95 24.10
N ARG A 191 -2.98 -3.23 24.89
CA ARG A 191 -4.41 -3.56 25.10
C ARG A 191 -5.27 -3.20 23.89
N LYS A 192 -4.78 -2.26 23.07
CA LYS A 192 -5.48 -1.78 21.88
C LYS A 192 -4.57 -1.87 20.66
N LEU A 193 -5.20 -2.12 19.51
CA LEU A 193 -4.57 -2.09 18.19
C LEU A 193 -5.33 -1.07 17.35
N ILE A 194 -4.61 -0.10 16.80
CA ILE A 194 -5.14 0.80 15.78
C ILE A 194 -4.94 0.12 14.42
N VAL A 195 -5.96 0.12 13.57
CA VAL A 195 -5.89 -0.42 12.20
C VAL A 195 -6.43 0.63 11.23
N ALA A 196 -5.61 1.02 10.27
CA ALA A 196 -5.94 2.06 9.29
C ALA A 196 -6.50 1.49 7.98
N ASP A 197 -7.37 2.27 7.36
CA ASP A 197 -7.88 2.03 6.02
C ASP A 197 -6.78 2.20 4.98
N SER A 198 -6.70 1.25 4.06
CA SER A 198 -5.76 1.21 2.95
C SER A 198 -6.03 2.28 1.89
N PHE A 199 -7.30 2.61 1.68
CA PHE A 199 -7.75 3.46 0.57
C PHE A 199 -8.44 4.73 1.09
N GLY A 200 -9.36 4.58 2.04
CA GLY A 200 -10.10 5.69 2.63
C GLY A 200 -9.45 6.26 3.89
N GLY A 201 -10.25 6.96 4.70
CA GLY A 201 -9.82 7.66 5.91
C GLY A 201 -10.33 7.04 7.20
N LYS A 202 -10.49 5.71 7.31
CA LYS A 202 -10.99 5.08 8.55
C LYS A 202 -9.86 4.62 9.46
N LEU A 203 -10.05 4.79 10.77
CA LEU A 203 -9.21 4.18 11.82
C LEU A 203 -10.09 3.32 12.74
N ALA A 204 -9.84 2.01 12.77
CA ALA A 204 -10.45 1.11 13.74
C ALA A 204 -9.58 1.03 15.00
N VAL A 205 -10.23 0.99 16.16
CA VAL A 205 -9.60 0.60 17.43
C VAL A 205 -10.12 -0.78 17.79
N VAL A 206 -9.20 -1.73 17.97
CA VAL A 206 -9.49 -3.13 18.26
C VAL A 206 -8.97 -3.46 19.65
N ASP A 207 -9.78 -4.15 20.45
CA ASP A 207 -9.35 -4.78 21.68
C ASP A 207 -8.48 -6.01 21.38
N THR A 208 -7.23 -6.01 21.82
CA THR A 208 -6.26 -7.05 21.45
C THR A 208 -6.52 -8.38 22.13
N ALA A 209 -7.04 -8.36 23.37
CA ALA A 209 -7.35 -9.57 24.12
C ALA A 209 -8.49 -10.35 23.46
N ALA A 210 -9.61 -9.68 23.20
CA ALA A 210 -10.79 -10.27 22.58
C ALA A 210 -10.72 -10.33 21.04
N CYS A 211 -9.79 -9.61 20.40
CA CYS A 211 -9.78 -9.36 18.96
C CYS A 211 -11.15 -8.87 18.46
N SER A 212 -11.66 -7.82 19.11
CA SER A 212 -13.00 -7.29 18.84
C SER A 212 -12.96 -5.79 18.59
N LEU A 213 -13.81 -5.32 17.69
CA LEU A 213 -13.89 -3.91 17.34
C LEU A 213 -14.44 -3.09 18.51
N ALA A 214 -13.69 -2.08 18.94
CA ALA A 214 -14.13 -1.13 19.97
C ALA A 214 -14.82 0.10 19.35
N THR A 215 -14.23 0.69 18.30
CA THR A 215 -14.78 1.86 17.59
C THR A 215 -14.13 1.99 16.22
N ILE A 216 -14.78 2.71 15.30
CA ILE A 216 -14.20 3.16 14.02
C ILE A 216 -14.39 4.67 13.95
N HIS A 217 -13.32 5.39 13.66
CA HIS A 217 -13.35 6.83 13.40
C HIS A 217 -13.21 7.09 11.91
N ASP A 218 -13.92 8.11 11.44
CA ASP A 218 -13.69 8.73 10.14
C ASP A 218 -12.71 9.90 10.31
N LEU A 219 -11.69 9.93 9.46
CA LEU A 219 -10.77 11.03 9.28
C LEU A 219 -11.04 11.67 7.91
N PRO A 220 -10.96 13.00 7.80
CA PRO A 220 -10.90 13.67 6.52
C PRO A 220 -9.52 13.38 5.92
N ALA A 221 -9.36 12.22 5.28
CA ALA A 221 -8.14 11.74 4.70
C ALA A 221 -8.41 10.56 3.76
N HIS A 222 -7.40 10.21 2.97
CA HIS A 222 -7.30 8.95 2.25
C HIS A 222 -5.83 8.54 2.18
N ASN A 223 -5.57 7.34 1.67
CA ASN A 223 -4.21 6.83 1.48
C ASN A 223 -3.35 6.91 2.76
N ILE A 224 -3.83 6.35 3.88
CA ILE A 224 -3.06 6.28 5.12
C ILE A 224 -1.92 5.26 4.94
N ARG A 225 -0.68 5.68 5.24
CA ARG A 225 0.54 4.95 4.88
C ARG A 225 1.59 4.81 5.99
N GLY A 226 1.34 5.40 7.14
CA GLY A 226 2.25 5.27 8.27
C GLY A 226 1.58 5.67 9.56
N LEU A 227 1.85 4.90 10.60
CA LEU A 227 1.44 5.17 11.97
C LEU A 227 2.69 5.15 12.86
N ALA A 228 2.84 6.15 13.72
CA ALA A 228 3.89 6.18 14.74
C ALA A 228 3.36 6.81 16.03
N LEU A 229 4.08 6.64 17.14
CA LEU A 229 3.75 7.29 18.40
C LEU A 229 4.82 8.30 18.79
N THR A 230 4.41 9.30 19.57
CA THR A 230 5.32 10.10 20.36
C THR A 230 6.11 9.29 21.38
N PRO A 231 7.30 9.75 21.81
CA PRO A 231 8.10 9.01 22.80
C PRO A 231 7.36 8.85 24.13
N ASP A 232 6.51 9.82 24.49
CA ASP A 232 5.62 9.75 25.65
C ASP A 232 4.36 8.87 25.43
N ARG A 233 4.19 8.37 24.20
CA ARG A 233 3.08 7.52 23.74
C ARG A 233 1.70 8.15 23.90
N LYS A 234 1.62 9.49 23.95
CA LYS A 234 0.34 10.21 24.09
C LYS A 234 -0.24 10.71 22.79
N THR A 235 0.52 10.74 21.71
CA THR A 235 0.09 11.26 20.42
C THR A 235 0.41 10.24 19.32
N LEU A 236 -0.59 9.98 18.48
CA LEU A 236 -0.49 9.18 17.28
C LEU A 236 -0.16 10.09 16.09
N LEU A 237 0.90 9.76 15.38
CA LEU A 237 1.26 10.34 14.10
C LEU A 237 0.61 9.52 12.99
N VAL A 238 -0.04 10.19 12.02
CA VAL A 238 -0.70 9.56 10.87
C VAL A 238 -0.21 10.22 9.59
N SER A 239 0.51 9.46 8.77
CA SER A 239 0.97 9.83 7.42
C SER A 239 -0.15 9.53 6.41
N GLN A 240 -0.62 10.56 5.71
CA GLN A 240 -1.81 10.47 4.85
C GLN A 240 -1.89 11.57 3.79
N GLN A 241 -2.86 11.46 2.90
CA GLN A 241 -3.21 12.48 1.91
C GLN A 241 -4.60 13.06 2.16
N LEU A 242 -4.82 14.26 1.63
CA LEU A 242 -6.11 14.94 1.59
C LEU A 242 -6.43 15.29 0.14
N LEU A 243 -7.55 14.77 -0.37
CA LEU A 243 -8.10 15.19 -1.65
C LEU A 243 -9.28 16.15 -1.41
N ASN A 244 -9.15 17.38 -1.88
CA ASN A 244 -10.17 18.41 -1.73
C ASN A 244 -11.20 18.33 -2.86
N SER A 245 -12.35 17.76 -2.57
CA SER A 245 -13.48 17.65 -3.52
C SER A 245 -14.07 18.98 -4.01
N LEU A 246 -13.73 20.10 -3.37
CA LEU A 246 -14.17 21.44 -3.76
C LEU A 246 -13.15 22.17 -4.63
N ALA A 247 -11.93 21.65 -4.75
CA ALA A 247 -10.91 22.19 -5.62
C ALA A 247 -11.09 21.71 -7.05
N GLU A 248 -10.70 22.55 -7.99
CA GLU A 248 -10.67 22.23 -9.41
C GLU A 248 -9.25 21.80 -9.81
N THR A 249 -9.08 21.05 -10.90
CA THR A 249 -7.74 20.78 -11.47
C THR A 249 -7.18 21.95 -12.25
N THR A 250 -7.29 23.17 -11.72
CA THR A 250 -6.64 24.34 -12.29
C THR A 250 -5.15 24.34 -11.93
N HIS A 251 -4.33 24.99 -12.75
CA HIS A 251 -2.92 25.21 -12.41
C HIS A 251 -2.74 25.81 -11.01
N ASN A 252 -3.57 26.77 -10.61
CA ASN A 252 -3.45 27.42 -9.30
C ASN A 252 -3.70 26.44 -8.15
N ASP A 253 -4.78 25.67 -8.23
CA ASP A 253 -5.17 24.75 -7.16
C ASP A 253 -4.22 23.55 -7.04
N VAL A 254 -3.61 23.13 -8.16
CA VAL A 254 -2.55 22.13 -8.13
C VAL A 254 -1.24 22.73 -7.59
N HIS A 255 -0.81 23.90 -8.08
CA HIS A 255 0.45 24.55 -7.66
C HIS A 255 0.53 24.76 -6.14
N TRP A 256 -0.57 25.21 -5.52
CA TRP A 256 -0.63 25.46 -4.08
C TRP A 256 -0.97 24.23 -3.23
N GLY A 257 -1.09 23.04 -3.83
CA GLY A 257 -1.48 21.81 -3.11
C GLY A 257 -2.91 21.87 -2.55
N ILE A 258 -3.79 22.71 -3.13
CA ILE A 258 -5.18 22.87 -2.69
C ILE A 258 -6.01 21.66 -3.12
N LEU A 259 -5.78 21.14 -4.33
CA LEU A 259 -6.44 19.93 -4.82
C LEU A 259 -6.03 18.70 -4.01
N MET A 260 -4.72 18.52 -3.84
CA MET A 260 -4.16 17.41 -3.08
C MET A 260 -3.07 17.95 -2.16
N SER A 261 -3.21 17.66 -0.87
CA SER A 261 -2.16 17.94 0.12
C SER A 261 -1.73 16.66 0.82
N ASN A 262 -0.48 16.65 1.26
CA ASN A 262 0.14 15.54 1.97
C ASN A 262 0.39 16.03 3.40
N ILE A 263 0.00 15.26 4.40
CA ILE A 263 0.11 15.71 5.79
C ILE A 263 0.56 14.60 6.73
N LEU A 264 1.31 15.01 7.74
CA LEU A 264 1.53 14.25 8.95
C LEU A 264 0.61 14.82 10.03
N ARG A 265 -0.38 14.05 10.46
CA ARG A 265 -1.35 14.48 11.48
C ARG A 265 -0.96 13.94 12.84
N TRP A 266 -1.03 14.81 13.84
CA TRP A 266 -0.77 14.51 15.25
C TRP A 266 -2.11 14.46 15.99
N LEU A 267 -2.49 13.26 16.44
CA LEU A 267 -3.77 12.99 17.09
C LEU A 267 -3.53 12.61 18.56
N PRO A 268 -4.13 13.30 19.55
CA PRO A 268 -4.08 12.83 20.93
C PRO A 268 -4.63 11.40 21.01
N LEU A 269 -3.80 10.47 21.50
CA LEU A 269 -4.11 9.05 21.52
C LEU A 269 -5.37 8.77 22.37
N GLU A 270 -5.56 9.51 23.45
CA GLU A 270 -6.78 9.43 24.27
C GLU A 270 -8.07 9.69 23.48
N ASN A 271 -8.03 10.62 22.51
CA ASN A 271 -9.18 10.92 21.65
C ASN A 271 -9.41 9.81 20.61
N VAL A 272 -8.32 9.22 20.10
CA VAL A 272 -8.39 8.07 19.17
C VAL A 272 -8.96 6.83 19.87
N LEU A 273 -8.60 6.59 21.13
CA LEU A 273 -9.04 5.41 21.88
C LEU A 273 -10.46 5.53 22.44
N ALA A 274 -11.00 6.76 22.55
CA ALA A 274 -12.32 7.02 23.10
C ALA A 274 -13.44 6.65 22.09
N PRO A 275 -14.35 5.72 22.43
CA PRO A 275 -15.48 5.39 21.56
C PRO A 275 -16.37 6.61 21.29
N GLY A 276 -16.61 6.92 20.00
CA GLY A 276 -17.42 8.08 19.59
C GLY A 276 -16.79 9.44 19.92
N GLY A 277 -15.51 9.50 20.29
CA GLY A 277 -14.80 10.74 20.60
C GLY A 277 -14.56 11.63 19.36
N GLU A 278 -14.42 12.94 19.60
CA GLU A 278 -13.96 13.91 18.60
C GLU A 278 -12.46 13.70 18.34
N ILE A 279 -12.13 12.80 17.42
CA ILE A 279 -10.74 12.38 17.14
C ILE A 279 -9.81 13.55 16.76
N LEU A 280 -10.36 14.60 16.13
CA LEU A 280 -9.59 15.77 15.69
C LEU A 280 -9.41 16.84 16.77
N ARG A 281 -10.04 16.69 17.94
CA ARG A 281 -9.90 17.65 19.04
C ARG A 281 -8.43 17.69 19.48
N ASP A 282 -7.90 18.89 19.61
CA ASP A 282 -6.49 19.17 19.96
C ASP A 282 -5.47 18.53 19.00
N SER A 283 -5.89 18.19 17.77
CA SER A 283 -4.99 17.73 16.71
C SER A 283 -4.37 18.87 15.91
N HIS A 284 -3.22 18.61 15.30
CA HIS A 284 -2.60 19.51 14.33
C HIS A 284 -1.97 18.72 13.18
N VAL A 285 -1.52 19.43 12.13
CA VAL A 285 -0.99 18.82 10.91
C VAL A 285 0.28 19.52 10.46
N HIS A 286 1.22 18.74 9.92
CA HIS A 286 2.45 19.21 9.31
C HIS A 286 2.46 18.85 7.82
N SER A 287 2.80 19.82 6.98
CA SER A 287 3.06 19.57 5.56
C SER A 287 4.51 19.11 5.37
N PRO A 288 4.81 18.16 4.46
CA PRO A 288 6.18 17.74 4.16
C PRO A 288 6.96 18.81 3.37
N GLY A 289 6.27 19.85 2.89
CA GLY A 289 6.87 20.95 2.14
C GLY A 289 5.83 21.97 1.67
N ASP A 290 6.24 22.80 0.72
CA ASP A 290 5.43 23.87 0.12
C ASP A 290 5.43 23.78 -1.41
N SER A 291 4.89 24.78 -2.11
CA SER A 291 4.81 24.79 -3.58
C SER A 291 6.18 24.82 -4.28
N SER A 292 7.27 25.13 -3.57
CA SER A 292 8.63 25.07 -4.11
C SER A 292 9.33 23.72 -3.88
N SER A 293 8.86 22.93 -2.91
CA SER A 293 9.41 21.61 -2.57
C SER A 293 8.30 20.69 -2.04
N PRO A 294 7.34 20.29 -2.89
CA PRO A 294 6.24 19.47 -2.43
C PRO A 294 6.71 18.08 -2.01
N GLY A 295 5.96 17.45 -1.11
CA GLY A 295 6.23 16.10 -0.61
C GLY A 295 5.15 15.12 -1.03
N GLY A 296 5.11 14.78 -2.31
CA GLY A 296 4.08 13.93 -2.90
C GLY A 296 4.11 12.48 -2.40
N ASP A 297 2.91 11.90 -2.27
CA ASP A 297 2.63 10.50 -1.90
C ASP A 297 3.43 10.03 -0.67
N PRO A 298 3.09 10.53 0.54
CA PRO A 298 3.77 10.15 1.76
C PRO A 298 3.59 8.66 2.07
N ALA A 299 4.60 8.08 2.71
CA ALA A 299 4.66 6.66 3.07
C ALA A 299 4.90 6.47 4.58
N GLN A 300 5.63 5.43 4.97
CA GLN A 300 5.88 5.13 6.38
C GLN A 300 6.57 6.30 7.09
N VAL A 301 6.21 6.48 8.36
CA VAL A 301 6.82 7.44 9.28
C VAL A 301 7.37 6.69 10.48
N ALA A 302 8.56 7.08 10.94
CA ALA A 302 9.15 6.66 12.20
C ALA A 302 9.50 7.91 13.01
N MET A 303 9.72 7.74 14.32
CA MET A 303 10.18 8.84 15.16
C MET A 303 11.17 8.33 16.20
N THR A 304 12.24 9.09 16.40
CA THR A 304 13.25 8.80 17.43
C THR A 304 12.69 9.11 18.83
N SER A 305 13.32 8.55 19.87
CA SER A 305 13.08 8.90 21.27
C SER A 305 13.32 10.39 21.57
N GLY A 306 14.17 11.06 20.77
CA GLY A 306 14.40 12.50 20.82
C GLY A 306 13.30 13.34 20.15
N GLY A 307 12.33 12.71 19.48
CA GLY A 307 11.22 13.39 18.80
C GLY A 307 11.50 13.77 17.34
N THR A 308 12.61 13.32 16.76
CA THR A 308 12.90 13.56 15.33
C THR A 308 12.06 12.63 14.47
N VAL A 309 11.18 13.21 13.68
CA VAL A 309 10.38 12.51 12.66
C VAL A 309 11.28 12.12 11.50
N VAL A 310 11.11 10.89 11.01
CA VAL A 310 11.68 10.38 9.77
C VAL A 310 10.54 9.90 8.89
N TRP A 311 10.24 10.66 7.83
CA TRP A 311 9.04 10.47 7.04
C TRP A 311 9.37 10.25 5.56
N ALA A 312 9.05 9.06 5.04
CA ALA A 312 9.27 8.74 3.64
C ALA A 312 8.24 9.44 2.73
N LEU A 313 8.73 10.04 1.64
CA LEU A 313 7.93 10.73 0.62
C LEU A 313 8.11 10.01 -0.72
N ALA A 314 7.24 9.03 -0.92
CA ALA A 314 7.40 8.02 -1.96
C ALA A 314 7.26 8.58 -3.36
N GLY A 315 6.43 9.60 -3.55
CA GLY A 315 6.16 10.19 -4.86
C GLY A 315 7.34 11.00 -5.42
N VAL A 316 8.23 11.47 -4.55
CA VAL A 316 9.33 12.38 -4.91
C VAL A 316 10.72 11.80 -4.65
N GLY A 317 10.82 10.65 -3.99
CA GLY A 317 12.10 9.94 -3.84
C GLY A 317 12.94 10.42 -2.65
N GLU A 318 12.30 10.96 -1.62
CA GLU A 318 12.97 11.66 -0.52
C GLU A 318 12.45 11.20 0.85
N VAL A 319 13.20 11.56 1.89
CA VAL A 319 12.76 11.48 3.29
C VAL A 319 12.79 12.88 3.88
N ALA A 320 11.74 13.21 4.63
CA ALA A 320 11.61 14.42 5.42
C ALA A 320 12.03 14.15 6.88
N LEU A 321 12.90 15.01 7.42
CA LEU A 321 13.51 14.89 8.74
C LEU A 321 13.29 16.18 9.54
N GLY A 322 12.88 16.07 10.81
CA GLY A 322 12.76 17.24 11.69
C GLY A 322 11.94 17.00 12.94
N LEU A 323 11.87 18.01 13.79
CA LEU A 323 11.06 18.02 15.01
C LEU A 323 9.64 18.52 14.74
N GLU A 324 8.74 18.26 15.68
CA GLU A 324 7.36 18.76 15.68
C GLU A 324 7.26 20.28 15.56
N TYR A 325 8.26 21.06 16.00
CA TYR A 325 8.18 22.53 15.98
C TYR A 325 9.00 23.18 14.86
N ASP A 326 9.58 22.39 13.97
CA ASP A 326 10.36 22.91 12.87
C ASP A 326 9.43 23.56 11.83
N PHE A 327 9.77 24.77 11.38
CA PHE A 327 9.03 25.52 10.37
C PHE A 327 9.07 24.88 8.96
N GLY A 328 9.77 23.75 8.82
CA GLY A 328 9.84 22.93 7.61
C GLY A 328 10.74 21.72 7.86
N LEU A 329 10.35 20.57 7.30
CA LEU A 329 11.15 19.36 7.41
C LEU A 329 12.28 19.38 6.39
N ARG A 330 13.47 18.96 6.83
CA ARG A 330 14.66 18.84 6.02
C ARG A 330 14.53 17.67 5.05
N ARG A 331 14.94 17.82 3.79
CA ARG A 331 14.69 16.84 2.73
C ARG A 331 15.98 16.16 2.29
N VAL A 332 15.98 14.83 2.30
CA VAL A 332 17.13 14.01 1.89
C VAL A 332 16.71 13.06 0.77
N PRO A 333 17.33 13.13 -0.42
CA PRO A 333 17.08 12.17 -1.49
C PRO A 333 17.54 10.76 -1.12
N VAL A 334 16.66 9.77 -1.33
CA VAL A 334 16.91 8.38 -0.92
C VAL A 334 16.60 7.35 -2.00
N GLY A 335 16.21 7.78 -3.21
CA GLY A 335 16.06 6.91 -4.36
C GLY A 335 14.67 6.93 -4.96
N GLN A 336 14.20 5.79 -5.46
CA GLN A 336 12.96 5.66 -6.21
C GLN A 336 11.87 5.02 -5.36
N ARG A 337 10.93 5.86 -4.92
CA ARG A 337 9.79 5.46 -4.09
C ARG A 337 10.20 4.85 -2.74
N PRO A 338 10.74 5.66 -1.82
CA PRO A 338 10.93 5.24 -0.44
C PRO A 338 9.58 4.90 0.21
N THR A 339 9.41 3.67 0.71
CA THR A 339 8.11 3.21 1.25
C THR A 339 8.16 2.80 2.72
N ALA A 340 9.26 2.21 3.16
CA ALA A 340 9.44 1.75 4.53
C ALA A 340 10.64 2.42 5.21
N VAL A 341 10.56 2.65 6.52
CA VAL A 341 11.57 3.30 7.36
C VAL A 341 11.78 2.49 8.64
N VAL A 342 13.04 2.16 8.96
CA VAL A 342 13.43 1.49 10.20
C VAL A 342 14.60 2.24 10.83
N LEU A 343 14.49 2.57 12.12
CA LEU A 343 15.57 3.22 12.88
C LEU A 343 16.54 2.18 13.46
N SER A 344 17.84 2.50 13.45
CA SER A 344 18.85 1.74 14.19
C SER A 344 18.59 1.78 15.70
N PRO A 345 19.12 0.84 16.50
CA PRO A 345 18.89 0.83 17.94
C PRO A 345 19.40 2.07 18.69
N ASP A 346 20.42 2.74 18.15
CA ASP A 346 20.92 4.02 18.65
C ASP A 346 20.20 5.24 18.06
N GLU A 347 19.25 5.02 17.15
CA GLU A 347 18.41 6.01 16.46
C GLU A 347 19.18 7.07 15.65
N GLN A 348 20.47 6.84 15.40
CA GLN A 348 21.32 7.73 14.62
C GLN A 348 21.22 7.47 13.11
N THR A 349 20.74 6.29 12.73
CA THR A 349 20.60 5.87 11.33
C THR A 349 19.17 5.44 11.05
N ALA A 350 18.62 5.90 9.93
CA ALA A 350 17.38 5.37 9.36
C ALA A 350 17.69 4.56 8.10
N TYR A 351 17.19 3.34 8.04
CA TYR A 351 17.18 2.49 6.84
C TYR A 351 15.87 2.71 6.11
N VAL A 352 15.93 2.98 4.81
CA VAL A 352 14.76 3.33 3.99
C VAL A 352 14.71 2.45 2.75
N ALA A 353 13.58 1.77 2.52
CA ALA A 353 13.43 0.85 1.39
C ALA A 353 13.26 1.62 0.08
N ASP A 354 14.25 1.54 -0.83
CA ASP A 354 14.18 2.09 -2.18
C ASP A 354 13.48 1.07 -3.10
N THR A 355 12.16 1.19 -3.16
CA THR A 355 11.25 0.19 -3.75
C THR A 355 11.56 -0.11 -5.21
N PHE A 356 12.01 0.86 -6.00
CA PHE A 356 12.33 0.64 -7.42
C PHE A 356 13.83 0.68 -7.73
N GLY A 357 14.67 1.11 -6.79
CA GLY A 357 16.13 1.08 -6.95
C GLY A 357 16.79 -0.25 -6.60
N ASP A 358 16.05 -1.26 -6.12
CA ASP A 358 16.62 -2.51 -5.56
C ASP A 358 17.74 -2.21 -4.55
N ALA A 359 17.46 -1.27 -3.65
CA ALA A 359 18.41 -0.76 -2.67
C ALA A 359 17.73 -0.49 -1.32
N VAL A 360 18.56 -0.30 -0.30
CA VAL A 360 18.16 0.31 0.97
C VAL A 360 18.99 1.57 1.16
N ALA A 361 18.35 2.73 1.28
CA ALA A 361 19.06 3.96 1.64
C ALA A 361 19.37 3.98 3.14
N VAL A 362 20.59 4.39 3.47
CA VAL A 362 21.08 4.59 4.84
C VAL A 362 21.17 6.09 5.04
N VAL A 363 20.28 6.63 5.86
CA VAL A 363 20.13 8.05 6.16
C VAL A 363 20.69 8.33 7.54
N ASP A 364 21.57 9.31 7.66
CA ASP A 364 21.98 9.85 8.96
C ASP A 364 20.88 10.78 9.48
N VAL A 365 20.34 10.50 10.67
CA VAL A 365 19.17 11.24 11.19
C VAL A 365 19.53 12.69 11.56
N GLU A 366 20.78 12.92 11.96
CA GLU A 366 21.27 14.25 12.36
C GLU A 366 21.89 15.03 11.19
N ARG A 367 22.23 14.36 10.08
CA ARG A 367 22.89 14.97 8.91
C ARG A 367 22.05 14.91 7.63
N ASP A 368 22.47 15.68 6.63
CA ASP A 368 21.82 15.80 5.32
C ASP A 368 22.39 14.79 4.32
N GLU A 369 22.68 13.59 4.80
CA GLU A 369 23.45 12.60 4.07
C GLU A 369 22.71 11.26 4.01
N ALA A 370 22.62 10.72 2.80
CA ALA A 370 22.16 9.37 2.56
C ALA A 370 23.13 8.63 1.64
N SER A 371 23.22 7.32 1.82
CA SER A 371 24.01 6.44 0.95
C SER A 371 23.27 5.13 0.71
N PRO A 372 23.26 4.59 -0.52
CA PRO A 372 22.55 3.36 -0.81
C PRO A 372 23.37 2.12 -0.42
N ILE A 373 22.66 1.08 0.04
CA ILE A 373 23.10 -0.31 0.04
C ILE A 373 22.43 -0.97 -1.16
N SER A 374 23.22 -1.36 -2.17
CA SER A 374 22.69 -2.12 -3.29
C SER A 374 22.29 -3.52 -2.81
N LEU A 375 21.07 -3.97 -3.17
CA LEU A 375 20.64 -5.34 -2.94
C LEU A 375 21.20 -6.32 -3.99
N GLY A 376 22.04 -5.83 -4.90
CA GLY A 376 22.62 -6.56 -6.02
C GLY A 376 22.32 -5.88 -7.37
N PRO A 377 22.80 -6.46 -8.48
CA PRO A 377 22.52 -5.94 -9.81
C PRO A 377 21.01 -5.83 -10.07
N GLN A 378 20.58 -4.67 -10.53
CA GLN A 378 19.19 -4.45 -10.93
C GLN A 378 18.97 -5.01 -12.35
N PRO A 379 17.93 -5.82 -12.59
CA PRO A 379 17.58 -6.26 -13.93
C PRO A 379 17.02 -5.11 -14.77
N GLU A 380 17.03 -5.26 -16.09
CA GLU A 380 16.33 -4.32 -16.97
C GLU A 380 14.82 -4.34 -16.68
N LEU A 381 14.25 -3.16 -16.45
CA LEU A 381 12.82 -3.03 -16.23
C LEU A 381 12.03 -3.34 -17.51
N THR A 382 11.04 -4.22 -17.37
CA THR A 382 10.01 -4.45 -18.39
C THR A 382 9.17 -3.19 -18.61
N GLN A 383 8.39 -3.14 -19.69
CA GLN A 383 7.53 -2.00 -19.99
C GLN A 383 6.49 -1.74 -18.87
N ALA A 384 5.91 -2.79 -18.30
CA ALA A 384 4.97 -2.67 -17.18
C ALA A 384 5.66 -2.15 -15.92
N GLU A 385 6.89 -2.56 -15.62
CA GLU A 385 7.62 -2.07 -14.45
C GLU A 385 8.04 -0.59 -14.60
N ARG A 386 8.38 -0.17 -15.82
CA ARG A 386 8.59 1.26 -16.12
C ARG A 386 7.29 2.06 -15.95
N GLY A 387 6.18 1.49 -16.39
CA GLY A 387 4.85 2.09 -16.22
C GLY A 387 4.44 2.20 -14.76
N GLU A 388 4.73 1.17 -13.97
CA GLU A 388 4.48 1.15 -12.54
C GLU A 388 5.30 2.26 -11.85
N LEU A 389 6.60 2.38 -12.14
CA LEU A 389 7.42 3.47 -11.59
C LEU A 389 6.82 4.85 -11.89
N LEU A 390 6.38 5.09 -13.14
CA LEU A 390 5.75 6.35 -13.55
C LEU A 390 4.38 6.57 -12.87
N PHE A 391 3.59 5.52 -12.67
CA PHE A 391 2.29 5.60 -11.99
C PHE A 391 2.40 6.14 -10.57
N TYR A 392 3.53 5.90 -9.91
CA TYR A 392 3.83 6.33 -8.55
C TYR A 392 4.73 7.57 -8.49
N ASP A 393 5.08 8.19 -9.64
CA ASP A 393 5.98 9.34 -9.69
C ASP A 393 5.19 10.64 -9.63
N ALA A 394 5.25 11.32 -8.48
CA ALA A 394 4.51 12.57 -8.29
C ALA A 394 5.07 13.70 -9.15
N ARG A 395 6.32 13.61 -9.61
CA ARG A 395 6.97 14.62 -10.46
C ARG A 395 6.39 14.69 -11.87
N LEU A 396 5.46 13.79 -12.21
CA LEU A 396 4.63 13.92 -13.41
C LEU A 396 3.53 14.97 -13.25
N SER A 397 3.08 15.27 -12.02
CA SER A 397 2.16 16.37 -11.74
C SER A 397 2.87 17.71 -11.72
N LEU A 398 2.10 18.80 -11.80
CA LEU A 398 2.62 20.14 -11.54
C LEU A 398 3.23 20.20 -10.13
N ASP A 399 4.49 20.60 -10.09
CA ASP A 399 5.37 20.75 -8.93
C ASP A 399 5.69 19.48 -8.12
N GLY A 400 4.85 18.45 -8.12
CA GLY A 400 5.14 17.16 -7.46
C GLY A 400 4.28 16.83 -6.24
N TRP A 401 3.05 17.35 -6.17
CA TRP A 401 2.15 17.13 -5.02
C TRP A 401 1.55 15.72 -4.95
N PHE A 402 1.34 15.05 -6.10
CA PHE A 402 0.74 13.73 -6.15
C PHE A 402 1.02 13.01 -7.46
N SER A 403 0.93 11.68 -7.47
CA SER A 403 0.97 10.88 -8.69
C SER A 403 -0.40 10.31 -9.05
N CYS A 404 -0.49 9.46 -10.08
CA CYS A 404 -1.71 8.70 -10.37
C CYS A 404 -2.18 7.90 -9.14
N HIS A 405 -1.24 7.41 -8.33
CA HIS A 405 -1.50 6.73 -7.06
C HIS A 405 -2.27 7.58 -6.05
N GLY A 406 -2.01 8.89 -6.00
CA GLY A 406 -2.60 9.76 -4.99
C GLY A 406 -4.13 9.79 -5.08
N CYS A 407 -4.67 9.80 -6.29
CA CYS A 407 -6.11 9.65 -6.53
C CYS A 407 -6.52 8.18 -6.60
N HIS A 408 -5.78 7.36 -7.33
CA HIS A 408 -6.05 5.93 -7.52
C HIS A 408 -5.16 5.08 -6.61
N THR A 409 -5.47 5.06 -5.32
CA THR A 409 -4.64 4.42 -4.30
C THR A 409 -4.38 2.93 -4.61
N ASP A 410 -3.12 2.62 -4.92
CA ASP A 410 -2.64 1.33 -5.47
C ASP A 410 -3.42 0.81 -6.70
N GLY A 411 -3.90 1.73 -7.53
CA GLY A 411 -4.74 1.43 -8.69
C GLY A 411 -6.24 1.28 -8.35
N HIS A 412 -6.63 1.34 -7.08
CA HIS A 412 -8.02 1.28 -6.67
C HIS A 412 -8.63 2.67 -6.42
N THR A 413 -9.94 2.74 -6.20
CA THR A 413 -10.62 3.99 -5.84
C THR A 413 -10.31 4.39 -4.39
N CYS A 414 -10.11 5.68 -4.14
CA CYS A 414 -10.11 6.25 -2.78
C CYS A 414 -11.52 6.58 -2.25
N GLY A 415 -12.56 6.42 -3.10
CA GLY A 415 -13.95 6.72 -2.76
C GLY A 415 -14.31 8.21 -2.71
N LEU A 416 -13.34 9.11 -2.87
CA LEU A 416 -13.53 10.56 -2.81
C LEU A 416 -13.87 11.16 -4.19
N LEU A 417 -14.39 12.38 -4.17
CA LEU A 417 -14.69 13.15 -5.38
C LEU A 417 -13.51 14.03 -5.78
N ALA A 418 -13.25 14.11 -7.08
CA ALA A 418 -12.31 15.04 -7.68
C ALA A 418 -12.93 15.67 -8.92
N ASP A 419 -12.75 16.97 -9.08
CA ASP A 419 -13.11 17.67 -10.31
C ASP A 419 -11.92 17.65 -11.27
N THR A 420 -11.84 16.59 -12.07
CA THR A 420 -10.64 16.26 -12.84
C THR A 420 -10.55 16.95 -14.20
N GLN A 421 -11.59 17.72 -14.57
CA GLN A 421 -11.80 18.21 -15.94
C GLN A 421 -11.78 17.08 -17.01
N GLY A 422 -11.91 15.81 -16.59
CA GLY A 422 -11.86 14.65 -17.47
C GLY A 422 -13.02 14.59 -18.45
N ASP A 423 -14.15 15.19 -18.10
CA ASP A 423 -15.34 15.36 -18.95
C ASP A 423 -15.37 16.72 -19.69
N GLY A 424 -14.30 17.53 -19.56
CA GLY A 424 -14.18 18.84 -20.19
C GLY A 424 -14.87 19.99 -19.44
N THR A 425 -15.37 19.76 -18.23
CA THR A 425 -16.09 20.77 -17.42
C THR A 425 -15.47 20.98 -16.05
N PHE A 426 -15.86 22.07 -15.38
CA PHE A 426 -15.56 22.34 -13.96
C PHE A 426 -16.88 22.54 -13.21
N GLY A 427 -16.86 22.24 -11.92
CA GLY A 427 -18.00 22.33 -11.00
C GLY A 427 -18.76 21.00 -10.82
N ALA A 428 -18.31 19.90 -11.44
CA ALA A 428 -18.98 18.60 -11.46
C ALA A 428 -18.09 17.46 -10.93
N ALA A 429 -17.42 17.67 -9.79
CA ALA A 429 -16.57 16.66 -9.15
C ALA A 429 -17.17 15.25 -9.15
N LYS A 430 -16.39 14.29 -9.67
CA LYS A 430 -16.79 12.89 -9.81
C LYS A 430 -15.97 12.01 -8.88
N ARG A 431 -16.54 10.89 -8.46
CA ARG A 431 -15.85 9.87 -7.69
C ARG A 431 -14.67 9.35 -8.50
N VAL A 432 -13.51 9.30 -7.88
CA VAL A 432 -12.33 8.72 -8.52
C VAL A 432 -12.61 7.23 -8.81
N PRO A 433 -12.55 6.77 -10.06
CA PRO A 433 -12.83 5.36 -10.37
C PRO A 433 -11.68 4.44 -9.96
N SER A 434 -11.95 3.15 -9.83
CA SER A 434 -10.89 2.14 -9.74
C SER A 434 -10.27 1.93 -11.12
N LEU A 435 -8.93 1.83 -11.19
CA LEU A 435 -8.20 1.44 -12.40
C LEU A 435 -7.95 -0.06 -12.48
N LEU A 436 -8.18 -0.80 -11.39
CA LEU A 436 -8.15 -2.26 -11.38
C LEU A 436 -9.13 -2.82 -12.44
N GLY A 437 -8.61 -3.55 -13.43
CA GLY A 437 -9.38 -4.10 -14.54
C GLY A 437 -9.65 -3.15 -15.72
N THR A 438 -9.18 -1.90 -15.66
CA THR A 438 -9.60 -0.84 -16.61
C THR A 438 -9.19 -1.08 -18.07
N SER A 439 -8.23 -1.96 -18.33
CA SER A 439 -7.84 -2.36 -19.68
C SER A 439 -8.96 -3.04 -20.48
N GLN A 440 -10.03 -3.46 -19.80
CA GLN A 440 -11.16 -4.18 -20.38
C GLN A 440 -12.47 -3.37 -20.32
N THR A 441 -12.41 -2.09 -20.00
CA THR A 441 -13.60 -1.26 -19.71
C THR A 441 -13.70 -0.03 -20.59
N ALA A 442 -13.21 -0.11 -21.84
CA ALA A 442 -13.36 0.98 -22.80
C ALA A 442 -14.85 1.26 -23.08
N PRO A 443 -15.23 2.52 -23.37
CA PRO A 443 -14.41 3.73 -23.36
C PRO A 443 -14.14 4.25 -21.93
N TRP A 444 -13.18 5.16 -21.80
CA TRP A 444 -12.76 5.76 -20.54
C TRP A 444 -13.36 7.16 -20.33
N ALA A 445 -13.19 7.69 -19.11
CA ALA A 445 -13.91 8.81 -18.52
C ALA A 445 -15.36 8.47 -18.12
N TRP A 446 -15.93 9.24 -17.19
CA TRP A 446 -17.29 8.99 -16.63
C TRP A 446 -18.41 9.08 -17.66
N ASN A 447 -18.20 9.81 -18.75
CA ASN A 447 -19.12 9.95 -19.88
C ASN A 447 -18.72 9.07 -21.08
N GLY A 448 -17.67 8.26 -20.96
CA GLY A 448 -17.16 7.43 -22.06
C GLY A 448 -16.58 8.22 -23.23
N SER A 449 -16.08 9.45 -23.01
CA SER A 449 -15.60 10.30 -24.11
C SER A 449 -14.24 9.90 -24.69
N GLU A 450 -13.50 8.99 -24.05
CA GLU A 450 -12.16 8.60 -24.48
C GLU A 450 -12.15 7.14 -24.97
N ASP A 451 -12.02 6.93 -26.28
CA ASP A 451 -11.98 5.60 -26.88
C ASP A 451 -10.60 4.91 -26.80
N TRP A 452 -9.59 5.61 -26.27
CA TRP A 452 -8.20 5.15 -26.25
C TRP A 452 -7.53 5.40 -24.90
N LEU A 453 -7.05 4.33 -24.24
CA LEU A 453 -6.51 4.37 -22.88
C LEU A 453 -5.32 5.32 -22.77
N GLU A 454 -4.43 5.26 -23.75
CA GLU A 454 -3.28 6.16 -23.84
C GLU A 454 -3.68 7.63 -24.01
N GLY A 455 -4.80 7.90 -24.70
CA GLY A 455 -5.39 9.25 -24.77
C GLY A 455 -5.86 9.73 -23.41
N GLN A 456 -6.56 8.87 -22.66
CA GLN A 456 -6.95 9.13 -21.28
C GLN A 456 -5.74 9.34 -20.36
N ILE A 457 -4.65 8.56 -20.50
CA ILE A 457 -3.41 8.75 -19.73
C ILE A 457 -2.80 10.12 -20.02
N GLN A 458 -2.71 10.51 -21.29
CA GLN A 458 -2.18 11.80 -21.69
C GLN A 458 -3.00 12.95 -21.10
N LYS A 459 -4.33 12.85 -21.18
CA LYS A 459 -5.27 13.83 -20.64
C LYS A 459 -5.17 13.92 -19.12
N SER A 460 -5.11 12.79 -18.42
CA SER A 460 -4.96 12.77 -16.97
C SER A 460 -3.67 13.47 -16.52
N VAL A 461 -2.54 13.23 -17.17
CA VAL A 461 -1.29 13.92 -16.78
C VAL A 461 -1.31 15.40 -17.18
N GLY A 462 -1.66 15.71 -18.43
CA GLY A 462 -1.58 17.09 -18.94
C GLY A 462 -2.68 18.03 -18.43
N VAL A 463 -3.88 17.52 -18.19
CA VAL A 463 -5.05 18.33 -17.82
C VAL A 463 -5.37 18.15 -16.32
N THR A 464 -5.57 16.92 -15.85
CA THR A 464 -5.95 16.70 -14.44
C THR A 464 -4.78 16.99 -13.49
N MET A 465 -3.59 16.48 -13.79
CA MET A 465 -2.41 16.65 -12.94
C MET A 465 -1.63 17.94 -13.26
N GLN A 466 -2.03 18.68 -14.30
CA GLN A 466 -1.37 19.90 -14.80
C GLN A 466 0.12 19.69 -15.13
N GLY A 467 0.49 18.44 -15.42
CA GLY A 467 1.84 18.03 -15.74
C GLY A 467 2.28 18.40 -17.15
N GLY A 468 3.53 18.06 -17.47
CA GLY A 468 4.06 18.19 -18.82
C GLY A 468 3.50 17.15 -19.79
N GLU A 469 3.76 17.35 -21.08
CA GLU A 469 3.43 16.36 -22.12
C GLU A 469 4.28 15.09 -21.92
N LEU A 470 3.62 13.95 -21.70
CA LEU A 470 4.30 12.67 -21.66
C LEU A 470 4.84 12.28 -23.03
N THR A 471 6.03 11.66 -23.05
CA THR A 471 6.55 11.05 -24.26
C THR A 471 5.74 9.81 -24.65
N PRO A 472 5.69 9.43 -25.94
CA PRO A 472 5.01 8.21 -26.38
C PRO A 472 5.49 6.93 -25.67
N GLN A 473 6.75 6.90 -25.21
CA GLN A 473 7.27 5.76 -24.45
C GLN A 473 6.71 5.71 -23.03
N GLN A 474 6.59 6.85 -22.35
CA GLN A 474 6.00 6.92 -21.01
C GLN A 474 4.52 6.52 -21.05
N VAL A 475 3.76 7.04 -22.02
CA VAL A 475 2.34 6.71 -22.19
C VAL A 475 2.16 5.20 -22.40
N ARG A 476 2.93 4.60 -23.32
CA ARG A 476 2.89 3.14 -23.54
C ARG A 476 3.29 2.36 -22.29
N ALA A 477 4.30 2.80 -21.54
CA ALA A 477 4.73 2.12 -20.33
C ALA A 477 3.59 2.12 -19.27
N ILE A 478 2.98 3.27 -19.00
CA ILE A 478 1.83 3.38 -18.08
C ILE A 478 0.67 2.51 -18.56
N SER A 479 0.33 2.56 -19.85
CA SER A 479 -0.70 1.69 -20.44
C SER A 479 -0.39 0.20 -20.19
N HIS A 480 0.84 -0.25 -20.45
CA HIS A 480 1.26 -1.61 -20.15
C HIS A 480 1.09 -2.00 -18.68
N TYR A 481 1.37 -1.09 -17.74
CA TYR A 481 1.12 -1.33 -16.32
C TYR A 481 -0.37 -1.46 -16.01
N LEU A 482 -1.22 -0.57 -16.54
CA LEU A 482 -2.67 -0.65 -16.33
C LEU A 482 -3.26 -1.95 -16.89
N HIS A 483 -2.66 -2.54 -17.93
CA HIS A 483 -3.04 -3.86 -18.44
C HIS A 483 -2.68 -5.02 -17.51
N THR A 484 -1.79 -4.84 -16.53
CA THR A 484 -1.48 -5.88 -15.53
C THR A 484 -2.37 -5.80 -14.29
N LEU A 485 -3.26 -4.82 -14.20
CA LEU A 485 -4.13 -4.65 -13.03
C LEU A 485 -5.39 -5.51 -13.19
N ASP A 486 -5.47 -6.60 -12.43
CA ASP A 486 -6.67 -7.42 -12.32
C ASP A 486 -7.80 -6.65 -11.61
N PRO A 487 -9.09 -6.89 -11.94
CA PRO A 487 -10.21 -6.34 -11.20
C PRO A 487 -10.17 -6.72 -9.71
N PRO A 488 -10.79 -5.90 -8.83
CA PRO A 488 -10.87 -6.22 -7.42
C PRO A 488 -11.54 -7.59 -7.20
N PRO A 489 -11.04 -8.42 -6.28
CA PRO A 489 -11.63 -9.73 -6.01
C PRO A 489 -12.96 -9.62 -5.26
N SER A 490 -13.87 -10.56 -5.52
CA SER A 490 -15.16 -10.67 -4.81
C SER A 490 -14.97 -10.85 -3.30
N LEU A 491 -15.53 -9.92 -2.51
CA LEU A 491 -15.45 -9.98 -1.05
C LEU A 491 -16.12 -11.24 -0.46
N PRO A 492 -17.35 -11.64 -0.87
CA PRO A 492 -17.94 -12.90 -0.39
C PRO A 492 -17.09 -14.13 -0.69
N ALA A 493 -16.46 -14.20 -1.87
CA ALA A 493 -15.58 -15.31 -2.23
C ALA A 493 -14.35 -15.38 -1.32
N LEU A 494 -13.68 -14.24 -1.08
CA LEU A 494 -12.53 -14.17 -0.17
C LEU A 494 -12.89 -14.48 1.28
N ARG A 495 -14.13 -14.17 1.69
CA ARG A 495 -14.61 -14.46 3.04
C ARG A 495 -15.15 -15.89 3.22
N GLY A 496 -15.33 -16.65 2.14
CA GLY A 496 -15.98 -17.96 2.16
C GLY A 496 -17.48 -17.88 2.48
N THR A 497 -18.11 -16.77 2.12
CA THR A 497 -19.53 -16.47 2.41
C THR A 497 -20.40 -16.42 1.15
N ALA A 498 -19.83 -16.73 -0.02
CA ALA A 498 -20.55 -16.80 -1.28
C ALA A 498 -21.58 -17.95 -1.27
N ASP A 499 -22.85 -17.63 -1.51
CA ASP A 499 -23.93 -18.60 -1.69
C ASP A 499 -24.15 -18.84 -3.19
N ALA A 500 -23.71 -20.01 -3.67
CA ALA A 500 -23.78 -20.36 -5.09
C ALA A 500 -25.22 -20.40 -5.63
N ASP A 501 -26.19 -20.82 -4.83
CA ASP A 501 -27.59 -20.90 -5.24
C ASP A 501 -28.21 -19.49 -5.31
N ALA A 502 -27.91 -18.63 -4.32
CA ALA A 502 -28.35 -17.23 -4.35
C ALA A 502 -27.72 -16.46 -5.52
N ILE A 503 -26.44 -16.69 -5.81
CA ILE A 503 -25.74 -16.11 -6.97
C ILE A 503 -26.41 -16.56 -8.28
N ALA A 504 -26.74 -17.85 -8.41
CA ALA A 504 -27.40 -18.37 -9.60
C ALA A 504 -28.80 -17.77 -9.80
N ARG A 505 -29.60 -17.64 -8.73
CA ARG A 505 -30.91 -16.97 -8.78
C ARG A 505 -30.76 -15.48 -9.06
N GLY A 506 -29.80 -14.81 -8.43
CA GLY A 506 -29.51 -13.39 -8.63
C GLY A 506 -29.13 -13.05 -10.07
N ARG A 507 -28.35 -13.93 -10.73
CA ARG A 507 -28.07 -13.83 -12.16
C ARG A 507 -29.35 -13.87 -12.99
N GLN A 508 -30.31 -14.74 -12.65
CA GLN A 508 -31.60 -14.78 -13.33
C GLN A 508 -32.41 -13.49 -13.11
N VAL A 509 -32.38 -12.92 -11.90
CA VAL A 509 -32.98 -11.61 -11.63
C VAL A 509 -32.32 -10.54 -12.49
N PHE A 510 -30.99 -10.49 -12.55
CA PHE A 510 -30.22 -9.54 -13.35
C PHE A 510 -30.62 -9.57 -14.84
N HIS A 511 -30.74 -10.75 -15.43
CA HIS A 511 -31.21 -10.89 -16.81
C HIS A 511 -32.69 -10.50 -16.98
N ARG A 512 -33.56 -10.95 -16.07
CA ARG A 512 -35.01 -10.69 -16.14
C ARG A 512 -35.33 -9.19 -16.05
N GLN A 513 -34.51 -8.44 -15.31
CA GLN A 513 -34.67 -7.00 -15.10
C GLN A 513 -33.97 -6.14 -16.16
N GLY A 514 -33.39 -6.75 -17.20
CA GLY A 514 -32.74 -5.99 -18.29
C GLY A 514 -31.43 -5.33 -17.88
N CYS A 515 -30.79 -5.71 -16.76
CA CYS A 515 -29.53 -5.10 -16.35
C CYS A 515 -28.41 -5.30 -17.38
N THR A 516 -28.53 -6.33 -18.24
CA THR A 516 -27.63 -6.59 -19.37
C THR A 516 -27.67 -5.55 -20.47
N ASP A 517 -28.66 -4.65 -20.50
CA ASP A 517 -28.75 -3.63 -21.54
C ASP A 517 -27.66 -2.56 -21.37
N CYS A 518 -27.19 -2.36 -20.13
CA CYS A 518 -26.10 -1.45 -19.76
C CYS A 518 -24.85 -2.19 -19.24
N HIS A 519 -25.02 -3.34 -18.58
CA HIS A 519 -23.93 -4.09 -17.95
C HIS A 519 -23.70 -5.44 -18.65
N ILE A 520 -22.96 -5.39 -19.77
CA ILE A 520 -22.78 -6.51 -20.69
C ILE A 520 -21.56 -7.37 -20.30
N GLU A 521 -21.70 -8.70 -20.32
CA GLU A 521 -20.59 -9.64 -20.10
C GLU A 521 -19.50 -9.51 -21.20
N PRO A 522 -18.22 -9.81 -20.90
CA PRO A 522 -17.68 -10.32 -19.64
C PRO A 522 -17.23 -9.23 -18.66
N ALA A 523 -17.14 -7.97 -19.09
CA ALA A 523 -16.67 -6.86 -18.26
C ALA A 523 -17.79 -6.24 -17.40
N TYR A 524 -19.05 -6.59 -17.63
CA TYR A 524 -20.23 -6.03 -16.96
C TYR A 524 -20.30 -4.51 -17.06
N THR A 525 -20.04 -4.00 -18.26
CA THR A 525 -20.11 -2.59 -18.68
C THR A 525 -20.45 -2.58 -20.18
N SER A 526 -20.70 -1.41 -20.77
CA SER A 526 -20.94 -1.22 -22.19
C SER A 526 -20.27 0.06 -22.66
N ALA A 527 -20.25 0.28 -23.98
CA ALA A 527 -19.59 1.44 -24.56
C ALA A 527 -20.44 2.72 -24.51
N ASP A 528 -21.77 2.57 -24.42
CA ASP A 528 -22.70 3.68 -24.54
C ASP A 528 -22.84 4.46 -23.20
N ALA A 529 -23.44 5.64 -23.28
CA ALA A 529 -23.83 6.43 -22.12
C ALA A 529 -25.36 6.37 -21.94
N TYR A 530 -25.83 6.33 -20.69
CA TYR A 530 -27.25 6.13 -20.37
C TYR A 530 -27.74 7.15 -19.35
N ASP A 531 -28.95 7.68 -19.55
CA ASP A 531 -29.67 8.41 -18.50
C ASP A 531 -30.24 7.40 -17.49
N VAL A 532 -29.57 7.30 -16.35
CA VAL A 532 -29.99 6.41 -15.25
C VAL A 532 -30.84 7.13 -14.20
N GLY A 533 -31.44 8.27 -14.55
CA GLY A 533 -32.28 9.07 -13.66
C GLY A 533 -31.49 9.85 -12.62
N LEU A 534 -30.19 10.04 -12.88
CA LEU A 534 -29.27 10.80 -12.05
C LEU A 534 -28.78 11.99 -12.84
N GLU A 535 -28.54 13.09 -12.13
CA GLU A 535 -28.00 14.32 -12.69
C GLU A 535 -26.81 14.74 -11.83
N ASP A 536 -25.78 15.26 -12.48
CA ASP A 536 -24.68 15.90 -11.79
C ASP A 536 -24.94 17.38 -11.50
N LYS A 537 -23.93 18.10 -11.01
CA LYS A 537 -24.06 19.51 -10.66
C LYS A 537 -24.25 20.46 -11.85
N LEU A 538 -23.97 20.01 -13.08
CA LEU A 538 -24.06 20.79 -14.31
C LEU A 538 -25.22 20.36 -15.21
N GLY A 539 -25.99 19.36 -14.82
CA GLY A 539 -27.12 18.88 -15.60
C GLY A 539 -26.83 17.69 -16.51
N GLN A 540 -25.62 17.11 -16.45
CA GLN A 540 -25.31 15.90 -17.21
C GLN A 540 -26.09 14.72 -16.63
N ARG A 541 -26.80 14.01 -17.50
CA ARG A 541 -27.63 12.87 -17.12
C ARG A 541 -27.14 11.55 -17.68
N GLU A 542 -26.40 11.59 -18.79
CA GLU A 542 -25.87 10.39 -19.43
C GLU A 542 -24.49 10.03 -18.89
N PHE A 543 -24.33 8.79 -18.43
CA PHE A 543 -23.07 8.27 -17.90
C PHE A 543 -22.72 6.93 -18.55
N ASN A 544 -21.43 6.70 -18.77
CA ASN A 544 -20.94 5.37 -19.12
C ASN A 544 -21.04 4.46 -17.87
N PRO A 545 -21.65 3.26 -17.97
CA PRO A 545 -21.87 2.41 -16.82
C PRO A 545 -20.55 1.80 -16.38
N PRO A 546 -20.10 1.99 -15.12
CA PRO A 546 -18.85 1.39 -14.68
C PRO A 546 -18.95 -0.14 -14.69
N SER A 547 -17.81 -0.81 -14.85
CA SER A 547 -17.73 -2.26 -14.69
C SER A 547 -18.23 -2.69 -13.31
N LEU A 548 -19.08 -3.72 -13.28
CA LEU A 548 -19.54 -4.34 -12.03
C LEU A 548 -18.56 -5.37 -11.47
N ARG A 549 -17.44 -5.66 -12.14
CA ARG A 549 -16.44 -6.60 -11.62
C ARG A 549 -15.77 -6.00 -10.38
N GLY A 550 -15.78 -6.75 -9.29
CA GLY A 550 -15.28 -6.29 -7.99
C GLY A 550 -16.15 -5.19 -7.36
N VAL A 551 -17.43 -5.05 -7.74
CA VAL A 551 -18.34 -4.00 -7.20
C VAL A 551 -18.53 -4.10 -5.68
N SER A 552 -18.28 -5.28 -5.09
CA SER A 552 -18.24 -5.48 -3.64
C SER A 552 -17.09 -4.75 -2.95
N GLN A 553 -16.09 -4.27 -3.70
CA GLN A 553 -14.91 -3.59 -3.16
C GLN A 553 -14.97 -2.07 -3.30
N GLY A 554 -15.65 -1.53 -4.32
CA GLY A 554 -15.48 -0.16 -4.78
C GLY A 554 -16.50 0.89 -4.30
N GLY A 555 -17.24 0.63 -3.21
CA GLY A 555 -18.13 1.63 -2.61
C GLY A 555 -17.36 2.87 -2.11
N PRO A 556 -18.00 4.05 -1.98
CA PRO A 556 -19.42 4.34 -2.24
C PRO A 556 -19.78 4.33 -3.73
N TYR A 557 -21.07 4.35 -4.06
CA TYR A 557 -21.64 4.11 -5.38
C TYR A 557 -22.13 5.40 -6.06
N PHE A 558 -22.32 5.31 -7.38
CA PHE A 558 -22.55 6.41 -8.32
C PHE A 558 -21.36 7.36 -8.51
N HIS A 559 -21.52 8.25 -9.50
CA HIS A 559 -20.51 9.19 -9.93
C HIS A 559 -20.21 10.27 -8.88
N ASP A 560 -21.05 10.45 -7.87
CA ASP A 560 -20.88 11.43 -6.80
C ASP A 560 -20.82 10.78 -5.41
N GLY A 561 -20.75 9.44 -5.35
CA GLY A 561 -20.59 8.71 -4.09
C GLY A 561 -21.79 8.82 -3.13
N ARG A 562 -22.98 9.21 -3.59
CA ARG A 562 -24.13 9.51 -2.72
C ARG A 562 -24.67 8.32 -1.92
N ASP A 563 -24.43 7.09 -2.39
CA ASP A 563 -24.88 5.86 -1.72
C ASP A 563 -23.70 5.06 -1.20
N ALA A 564 -23.73 4.69 0.08
CA ALA A 564 -22.65 3.93 0.70
C ALA A 564 -22.72 2.43 0.39
N THR A 565 -23.93 1.93 0.08
CA THR A 565 -24.20 0.50 -0.10
C THR A 565 -24.98 0.20 -1.38
N LEU A 566 -24.84 -1.02 -1.92
CA LEU A 566 -25.64 -1.47 -3.05
C LEU A 566 -27.13 -1.56 -2.70
N GLU A 567 -27.46 -1.84 -1.44
CA GLU A 567 -28.83 -1.81 -0.94
C GLU A 567 -29.47 -0.42 -1.15
N GLU A 568 -28.75 0.66 -0.82
CA GLU A 568 -29.24 2.04 -0.99
C GLU A 568 -29.47 2.40 -2.46
N VAL A 569 -28.60 1.94 -3.37
CA VAL A 569 -28.74 2.12 -4.82
C VAL A 569 -30.13 1.68 -5.29
N PHE A 570 -30.56 0.46 -4.91
CA PHE A 570 -31.87 -0.04 -5.32
C PHE A 570 -33.02 0.54 -4.49
N ALA A 571 -32.83 0.75 -3.19
CA ALA A 571 -33.88 1.24 -2.31
C ALA A 571 -34.28 2.71 -2.60
N ARG A 572 -33.31 3.57 -2.93
CA ARG A 572 -33.53 5.01 -3.16
C ARG A 572 -33.79 5.35 -4.61
N HIS A 573 -33.11 4.68 -5.54
CA HIS A 573 -33.12 5.06 -6.95
C HIS A 573 -33.87 4.08 -7.83
N GLN A 574 -34.14 2.86 -7.35
CA GLN A 574 -34.64 1.71 -8.14
C GLN A 574 -33.77 1.37 -9.36
N HIS A 575 -32.73 2.15 -9.66
CA HIS A 575 -31.79 1.99 -10.75
C HIS A 575 -32.47 1.64 -12.09
N GLN A 576 -33.44 2.46 -12.50
CA GLN A 576 -34.25 2.32 -13.73
C GLN A 576 -35.20 1.10 -13.77
N LEU A 577 -35.37 0.36 -12.67
CA LEU A 577 -36.37 -0.70 -12.61
C LEU A 577 -37.79 -0.13 -12.66
N GLU A 578 -38.67 -0.77 -13.45
CA GLU A 578 -40.08 -0.37 -13.58
C GLU A 578 -40.86 -0.47 -12.25
N ALA A 579 -40.44 -1.38 -11.38
CA ALA A 579 -41.02 -1.59 -10.06
C ALA A 579 -39.96 -2.07 -9.06
N PRO A 580 -40.16 -1.82 -7.75
CA PRO A 580 -39.29 -2.35 -6.72
C PRO A 580 -39.20 -3.88 -6.75
N LEU A 581 -38.00 -4.40 -6.53
CA LEU A 581 -37.78 -5.84 -6.38
C LEU A 581 -38.42 -6.36 -5.09
N SER A 582 -38.87 -7.62 -5.12
CA SER A 582 -39.18 -8.34 -3.88
C SER A 582 -37.93 -8.48 -3.01
N GLU A 583 -38.09 -8.61 -1.70
CA GLU A 583 -36.95 -8.75 -0.77
C GLU A 583 -36.03 -9.93 -1.13
N ASN A 584 -36.62 -11.05 -1.58
CA ASN A 584 -35.86 -12.21 -2.03
C ASN A 584 -35.09 -11.94 -3.34
N ASP A 585 -35.73 -11.31 -4.33
CA ASP A 585 -35.09 -10.97 -5.60
C ASP A 585 -33.95 -9.96 -5.38
N LEU A 586 -34.16 -8.94 -4.53
CA LEU A 586 -33.12 -7.97 -4.19
C LEU A 586 -31.95 -8.66 -3.49
N ARG A 587 -32.21 -9.51 -2.49
CA ARG A 587 -31.15 -10.27 -1.80
C ARG A 587 -30.35 -11.14 -2.77
N ASP A 588 -31.03 -11.88 -3.64
CA ASP A 588 -30.36 -12.76 -4.61
C ASP A 588 -29.56 -11.92 -5.63
N LEU A 589 -30.11 -10.82 -6.15
CA LEU A 589 -29.41 -9.88 -7.04
C LEU A 589 -28.15 -9.32 -6.37
N LEU A 590 -28.23 -8.87 -5.11
CA LEU A 590 -27.09 -8.34 -4.38
C LEU A 590 -26.00 -9.41 -4.16
N ASN A 591 -26.37 -10.68 -3.94
CA ASN A 591 -25.42 -11.79 -3.86
C ASN A 591 -24.70 -11.98 -5.21
N PHE A 592 -25.43 -11.94 -6.32
CA PHE A 592 -24.85 -12.00 -7.65
C PHE A 592 -23.89 -10.83 -7.90
N LEU A 593 -24.32 -9.59 -7.69
CA LEU A 593 -23.48 -8.41 -7.90
C LEU A 593 -22.21 -8.47 -7.05
N ARG A 594 -22.30 -8.84 -5.77
CA ARG A 594 -21.12 -8.96 -4.90
C ARG A 594 -20.17 -10.10 -5.30
N SER A 595 -20.66 -11.07 -6.08
CA SER A 595 -19.86 -12.20 -6.58
C SER A 595 -19.02 -11.87 -7.82
N LEU A 596 -19.39 -10.80 -8.53
CA LEU A 596 -18.61 -10.23 -9.64
C LEU A 596 -17.36 -9.53 -9.12
#